data_AF-A0A8S9KMK4-F1
#
_entry.id   AF-A0A8S9KMK4-F1
#
_cell.length_a   1.000
_cell.length_b   1.000
_cell.length_c   1.000
_cell.angle_alpha   90.00
_cell.angle_beta   90.00
_cell.angle_gamma   90.00
#
_symmetry.space_group_name_H-M   'P 1'
#
loop_
_entity.id
_entity.type
_entity.pdbx_description
1 polymer ?
#
loop_
_entity_poly.entity_id
_entity_poly.type
_entity_poly.pdbx_seq_one_letter_code
_entity_poly.pdbx_strand_id
1 'polypeptide(L)'
;MLGENLYPLVEQLEPESAAKVTGMLLEMDQTEVLHLLESPDALKAKVAEAIDVLRSVAQQQQAGGAADQLASLSLGDNIVP
;
A
#
# COMPACT_ATOMS: atom_id res chain seq x y z
N MET A 1 0.58 10.26 15.86
CA MET A 1 1.06 11.65 15.92
C MET A 1 1.87 12.07 14.69
N LEU A 2 2.87 11.31 14.21
CA LEU A 2 3.62 11.68 12.98
C LEU A 2 2.78 11.56 11.70
N GLY A 3 1.97 10.50 11.60
CA GLY A 3 1.07 10.29 10.46
C GLY A 3 0.08 11.41 10.21
N GLU A 4 -0.41 12.06 11.27
CA GLU A 4 -1.39 13.16 11.15
C GLU A 4 -0.78 14.46 10.63
N ASN A 5 0.54 14.63 10.75
CA ASN A 5 1.27 15.75 10.16
C ASN A 5 1.68 15.44 8.71
N LEU A 6 1.99 14.18 8.41
CA LEU A 6 2.44 13.75 7.09
C LEU A 6 1.28 13.58 6.10
N TYR A 7 0.14 13.08 6.57
CA TYR A 7 -1.07 12.85 5.77
C TYR A 7 -1.53 14.08 4.96
N PRO A 8 -1.70 15.30 5.53
CA PRO A 8 -2.14 16.45 4.74
C PRO A 8 -1.11 16.92 3.70
N LEU A 9 0.17 16.59 3.87
CA LEU A 9 1.21 16.90 2.86
C LEU A 9 1.10 15.93 1.68
N VAL A 10 0.92 14.64 1.98
CA VAL A 10 0.71 13.61 0.94
C VAL A 10 -0.63 13.78 0.25
N GLU A 11 -1.70 14.15 0.96
CA GLU A 11 -3.04 14.38 0.40
C GLU A 11 -3.06 15.53 -0.63
N GLN A 12 -2.27 16.59 -0.39
CA GLN A 12 -2.12 17.68 -1.37
C GLN A 12 -1.40 17.23 -2.65
N LEU A 13 -0.55 16.21 -2.57
CA LEU A 13 0.18 15.65 -3.69
C LEU A 13 -0.68 14.63 -4.44
N GLU A 14 -1.26 13.69 -3.71
CA GLU A 14 -1.95 12.51 -4.22
C GLU A 14 -3.13 12.12 -3.29
N PRO A 15 -4.28 12.78 -3.43
CA PRO A 15 -5.43 12.58 -2.54
C PRO A 15 -6.05 11.19 -2.68
N GLU A 16 -5.97 10.58 -3.86
CA GLU A 16 -6.60 9.28 -4.15
C GLU A 16 -5.88 8.12 -3.44
N SER A 17 -4.55 8.26 -3.26
CA SER A 17 -3.71 7.24 -2.61
C SER A 17 -3.09 7.70 -1.29
N ALA A 18 -3.48 8.88 -0.78
CA ALA A 18 -2.86 9.53 0.38
C ALA A 18 -2.80 8.61 1.60
N ALA A 19 -3.90 7.95 1.93
CA ALA A 19 -3.96 7.05 3.08
C ALA A 19 -3.02 5.85 2.95
N LYS A 20 -2.93 5.25 1.75
CA LYS A 20 -2.06 4.09 1.49
C LYS A 20 -0.59 4.48 1.47
N VAL A 21 -0.26 5.58 0.78
CA VAL A 21 1.11 6.11 0.71
C VAL A 21 1.57 6.54 2.10
N THR A 22 0.74 7.27 2.85
CA THR A 22 1.06 7.67 4.24
C THR A 22 1.26 6.45 5.13
N GLY A 23 0.42 5.41 4.98
CA GLY A 23 0.60 4.14 5.69
C GLY A 23 1.96 3.51 5.42
N MET A 24 2.35 3.40 4.15
CA MET A 24 3.66 2.86 3.76
C MET A 24 4.84 3.69 4.26
N LEU A 25 4.73 5.02 4.22
CA LEU A 25 5.77 5.92 4.73
C LEU A 25 5.89 5.83 6.26
N LEU A 26 4.81 5.50 6.97
CA LEU A 26 4.83 5.29 8.43
C LEU A 26 5.40 3.94 8.85
N GLU A 27 5.59 3.00 7.91
CA GLU A 27 6.34 1.75 8.16
C GLU A 27 7.85 1.99 8.18
N MET A 28 8.32 3.19 7.80
CA MET A 28 9.72 3.59 7.84
C MET A 28 10.15 4.04 9.24
N ASP A 29 11.47 4.15 9.46
CA ASP A 29 12.02 4.66 10.71
C ASP A 29 11.54 6.08 11.03
N GLN A 30 11.30 6.35 12.31
CA GLN A 30 10.86 7.66 12.79
C GLN A 30 11.75 8.81 12.32
N THR A 31 13.06 8.58 12.24
CA THR A 31 14.07 9.54 11.79
C THR A 31 13.91 9.89 10.31
N GLU A 32 13.56 8.91 9.47
CA GLU A 32 13.30 9.13 8.04
C GLU A 32 12.00 9.92 7.85
N VAL A 33 10.95 9.57 8.58
CA VAL A 33 9.66 10.29 8.54
C VAL A 33 9.84 11.76 8.92
N LEU A 34 10.65 12.05 9.94
CA LEU A 34 10.99 13.43 10.32
C LEU A 34 11.72 14.17 9.19
N HIS A 35 12.69 13.52 8.54
CA HIS A 35 13.41 14.12 7.43
C HIS A 35 12.48 14.44 6.23
N LEU A 36 11.47 13.60 5.97
CA LEU A 36 10.44 13.86 4.95
C LEU A 36 9.55 15.06 5.30
N LEU A 37 9.25 15.27 6.59
CA LEU A 37 8.52 16.45 7.05
C LEU A 37 9.35 17.74 6.93
N GLU A 38 10.67 17.65 7.10
CA GLU A 38 11.59 18.78 6.97
C GLU A 38 11.96 19.09 5.50
N SER A 39 11.84 18.11 4.60
CA SER A 39 12.25 18.23 3.19
C SER A 39 11.09 17.89 2.22
N PRO A 40 10.42 18.91 1.64
CA PRO A 40 9.30 18.69 0.72
C PRO A 40 9.71 17.97 -0.58
N ASP A 41 10.93 18.17 -1.07
CA ASP A 41 11.48 17.43 -2.22
C ASP A 41 11.65 15.94 -1.92
N ALA A 42 12.12 15.60 -0.71
CA ALA A 42 12.28 14.21 -0.28
C ALA A 42 10.92 13.52 -0.13
N LEU A 43 9.93 14.22 0.44
CA LEU A 43 8.55 13.73 0.52
C LEU A 43 8.00 13.43 -0.89
N LYS A 44 8.14 14.36 -1.84
CA LYS A 44 7.69 14.15 -3.22
C LYS A 44 8.32 12.92 -3.87
N ALA A 45 9.63 12.77 -3.75
CA ALA A 45 10.35 11.62 -4.30
C ALA A 45 9.83 10.31 -3.70
N LYS A 46 9.65 10.27 -2.37
CA LYS A 46 9.16 9.08 -1.67
C LYS A 46 7.70 8.77 -1.95
N VAL A 47 6.84 9.77 -2.09
CA VAL A 47 5.45 9.58 -2.51
C VAL A 47 5.39 8.95 -3.90
N ALA A 48 6.22 9.40 -4.85
CA ALA A 48 6.29 8.82 -6.18
C ALA A 48 6.75 7.35 -6.15
N GLU A 49 7.78 7.03 -5.38
CA GLU A 49 8.24 5.65 -5.19
C GLU A 49 7.15 4.78 -4.54
N ALA A 50 6.50 5.27 -3.49
CA ALA A 50 5.44 4.54 -2.80
C ALA A 50 4.25 4.24 -3.73
N ILE A 51 3.90 5.16 -4.64
CA ILE A 51 2.84 4.90 -5.63
C ILE A 51 3.25 3.82 -6.63
N ASP A 52 4.50 3.82 -7.08
CA ASP A 52 4.99 2.79 -8.01
C ASP A 52 4.95 1.40 -7.35
N VAL A 53 5.38 1.33 -6.09
CA VAL A 53 5.25 0.12 -5.27
C VAL A 53 3.79 -0.25 -5.09
N LEU A 54 2.91 0.68 -4.70
CA LEU A 54 1.47 0.42 -4.52
C LEU A 54 0.82 -0.12 -5.78
N ARG A 55 1.20 0.33 -6.97
CA ARG A 55 0.73 -0.24 -8.25
C ARG A 55 1.21 -1.68 -8.41
N SER A 56 2.50 -1.93 -8.17
CA SER A 56 3.05 -3.29 -8.19
C SER A 56 2.34 -4.21 -7.19
N VAL A 57 2.11 -3.77 -5.95
CA VAL A 57 1.41 -4.56 -4.94
C VAL A 57 -0.06 -4.74 -5.31
N ALA A 58 -0.74 -3.71 -5.83
CA ALA A 58 -2.14 -3.82 -6.26
C ALA A 58 -2.31 -4.85 -7.38
N GLN A 59 -1.38 -4.89 -8.34
CA GLN A 59 -1.35 -5.90 -9.39
C GLN A 59 -1.10 -7.30 -8.81
N GLN A 60 -0.27 -7.41 -7.77
CA GLN A 60 0.07 -8.69 -7.13
C GLN A 60 -1.04 -9.18 -6.18
N GLN A 61 -1.74 -8.27 -5.49
CA GLN A 61 -2.85 -8.56 -4.59
C GLN A 61 -4.09 -9.04 -5.36
N GLN A 62 -4.27 -8.61 -6.61
CA GLN A 62 -5.30 -9.12 -7.50
C GLN A 62 -4.97 -10.54 -8.02
N ALA A 63 -3.69 -10.90 -8.11
CA ALA A 63 -3.26 -12.26 -8.50
C ALA A 63 -3.33 -13.28 -7.34
N GLY A 64 -3.31 -12.82 -6.08
CA GLY A 64 -3.43 -13.68 -4.89
C GLY A 64 -4.82 -14.28 -4.63
N GLY A 65 -5.85 -13.83 -5.34
CA GLY A 65 -7.22 -14.35 -5.24
C GLY A 65 -7.48 -15.66 -5.99
N ALA A 66 -6.52 -16.16 -6.77
CA ALA A 66 -6.69 -17.39 -7.56
C ALA A 66 -6.42 -18.68 -6.76
N ALA A 67 -5.66 -18.61 -5.66
CA ALA A 67 -5.35 -19.79 -4.84
C ALA A 67 -6.57 -20.30 -4.05
N ASP A 68 -7.51 -19.41 -3.68
CA ASP A 68 -8.73 -19.77 -2.95
C ASP A 68 -9.79 -20.44 -3.85
N GLN A 69 -9.77 -20.17 -5.15
CA GLN A 69 -10.70 -20.75 -6.11
C GLN A 69 -10.34 -22.20 -6.49
N LEU A 70 -9.10 -22.64 -6.31
CA LEU A 70 -8.69 -24.03 -6.58
C LEU A 70 -9.06 -24.98 -5.43
N ALA A 71 -9.19 -24.47 -4.21
CA ALA A 71 -9.61 -25.24 -3.04
C ALA A 71 -11.12 -25.61 -3.08
N SER A 72 -11.93 -24.77 -3.73
CA SER A 72 -13.39 -24.97 -3.84
C SER A 72 -13.82 -25.90 -4.98
N LEU A 73 -12.98 -26.13 -6.00
CA LEU A 73 -13.29 -27.09 -7.08
C LEU A 73 -12.91 -28.55 -6.76
N SER A 74 -12.19 -28.82 -5.67
CA SER A 74 -11.64 -30.15 -5.38
C SER A 74 -12.48 -31.03 -4.44
N LEU A 75 -13.59 -30.53 -3.88
CA LEU A 75 -14.41 -31.27 -2.91
C LEU A 75 -15.79 -31.76 -3.42
N GLY A 76 -16.05 -31.67 -4.73
CA GLY A 76 -17.36 -31.99 -5.32
C GLY A 76 -17.58 -33.41 -5.84
N ASP A 77 -16.54 -34.27 -5.90
CA ASP A 77 -16.61 -35.56 -6.60
C ASP A 77 -16.34 -36.75 -5.66
N ASN A 78 -17.23 -36.97 -4.69
CA ASN A 78 -17.35 -38.30 -4.06
C ASN A 78 -18.81 -38.62 -3.69
N ILE A 79 -19.58 -38.89 -4.74
CA ILE A 79 -20.39 -40.11 -4.91
C ILE A 79 -21.43 -40.41 -3.81
N VAL A 80 -22.69 -40.15 -4.17
CA VAL A 80 -23.92 -40.85 -3.73
C VAL A 80 -24.21 -41.89 -4.82
N PRO A 81 -24.56 -43.16 -4.50
CA PRO A 81 -25.79 -43.55 -3.80
C PRO A 81 -25.62 -44.26 -2.46
#